data_AF-A0A2J2H777-F1
#
_entry.id   AF-A0A2J2H777-F1
#
_cell.length_a   1.000
_cell.length_b   1.000
_cell.length_c   1.000
_cell.angle_alpha   90.00
_cell.angle_beta   90.00
_cell.angle_gamma   90.00
#
_symmetry.space_group_name_H-M   'P 1'
#
loop_
_entity.id
_entity.type
_entity.pdbx_description
1 polymer ?
#
loop_
_entity_poly.entity_id
_entity_poly.type
_entity_poly.pdbx_seq_one_letter_code
_entity_poly.pdbx_strand_id
1 'polypeptide(L)'
;MGERLWLSLSGDADLYFKYRMLARSALAAVFASPLAAEAAALAPLFPPALYLMPALASIPLVIPAASWLAAAYSGLPQMRELNLPQSPPRMSLRSYLAPVLMMAYYLFAFSPYYMAVAAFYIGALSRLLYAAALAWSAASLALSALFFYATTLSRWRRAVWSWLVNRLLENGYV
;
A
#
# COMPACT_ATOMS: atom_id res chain seq x y z
N MET A 1 33.12 11.08 8.80
CA MET A 1 31.74 11.55 8.76
C MET A 1 31.23 11.25 7.36
N GLY A 2 30.56 10.11 7.19
CA GLY A 2 30.25 9.55 5.88
C GLY A 2 29.05 10.24 5.25
N GLU A 3 29.25 10.85 4.10
CA GLU A 3 28.19 11.39 3.26
C GLU A 3 27.27 10.27 2.76
N ARG A 4 25.97 10.52 2.91
CA ARG A 4 24.87 9.58 2.72
C ARG A 4 24.44 9.53 1.24
N LEU A 5 25.23 8.94 0.35
CA LEU A 5 25.10 9.04 -1.13
C LEU A 5 23.67 9.20 -1.71
N TRP A 6 22.70 8.33 -1.41
CA TRP A 6 21.35 8.43 -2.02
C TRP A 6 20.44 9.52 -1.43
N LEU A 7 20.61 9.88 -0.15
CA LEU A 7 19.89 10.98 0.50
C LEU A 7 20.66 12.32 0.39
N SER A 8 21.98 12.28 0.18
CA SER A 8 22.82 13.45 -0.05
C SER A 8 22.70 13.97 -1.49
N LEU A 9 22.31 13.11 -2.45
CA LEU A 9 21.98 13.52 -3.82
C LEU A 9 20.67 14.32 -3.90
N SER A 10 19.73 14.10 -2.97
CA SER A 10 18.51 14.90 -2.86
C SER A 10 18.67 15.94 -1.76
N GLY A 11 18.98 17.19 -2.10
CA GLY A 11 19.13 18.26 -1.11
C GLY A 11 17.93 18.46 -0.14
N ASP A 12 16.78 17.82 -0.40
CA ASP A 12 15.65 17.70 0.50
C ASP A 12 15.04 16.27 0.47
N ALA A 13 15.19 15.53 1.57
CA ALA A 13 14.66 14.17 1.73
C ALA A 13 13.12 14.11 1.64
N ASP A 14 12.41 15.16 2.07
CA ASP A 14 10.95 15.21 2.01
C ASP A 14 10.45 15.21 0.56
N LEU A 15 11.05 16.05 -0.28
CA LEU A 15 10.73 16.14 -1.70
C LEU A 15 11.10 14.85 -2.44
N TYR A 16 12.23 14.24 -2.09
CA TYR A 16 12.62 12.96 -2.64
C TYR A 16 11.55 11.88 -2.40
N PHE A 17 11.12 11.68 -1.15
CA PHE A 17 10.11 10.66 -0.83
C PHE A 17 8.77 11.00 -1.46
N LYS A 18 8.36 12.28 -1.50
CA LYS A 18 7.15 12.71 -2.21
C LYS A 18 7.17 12.24 -3.67
N TYR A 19 8.19 12.61 -4.45
CA TYR A 19 8.24 12.26 -5.86
C TYR A 19 8.39 10.76 -6.10
N ARG A 20 9.15 10.07 -5.24
CA ARG A 20 9.31 8.62 -5.33
C ARG A 20 8.00 7.88 -5.06
N MET A 21 7.21 8.30 -4.06
CA MET A 21 5.91 7.70 -3.79
C MET A 21 4.91 8.00 -4.91
N LEU A 22 4.89 9.22 -5.45
CA LEU A 22 4.06 9.55 -6.61
C LEU A 22 4.38 8.67 -7.83
N ALA A 23 5.66 8.50 -8.16
CA ALA A 23 6.08 7.66 -9.29
C ALA A 23 5.69 6.19 -9.07
N ARG A 24 5.89 5.66 -7.85
CA ARG A 24 5.50 4.27 -7.52
C ARG A 24 4.00 4.07 -7.51
N SER A 25 3.22 5.05 -7.04
CA SER A 25 1.76 5.03 -7.12
C SER A 25 1.26 5.05 -8.56
N ALA A 26 1.87 5.86 -9.42
CA ALA A 26 1.54 5.88 -10.86
C ALA A 26 1.84 4.51 -11.51
N LEU A 27 3.01 3.92 -11.24
CA LEU A 27 3.34 2.58 -11.75
C LEU A 27 2.37 1.53 -11.22
N ALA A 28 2.05 1.54 -9.93
CA ALA A 28 1.08 0.62 -9.34
C ALA A 28 -0.32 0.77 -9.95
N ALA A 29 -0.74 2.00 -10.30
CA ALA A 29 -2.00 2.24 -10.98
C ALA A 29 -2.00 1.67 -12.41
N VAL A 30 -0.88 1.82 -13.14
CA VAL A 30 -0.69 1.20 -14.46
C VAL A 30 -0.76 -0.33 -14.37
N PHE A 31 -0.20 -0.94 -13.32
CA PHE A 31 -0.31 -2.39 -13.11
C PHE A 31 -1.71 -2.85 -12.68
N ALA A 32 -2.45 -2.04 -11.93
CA ALA A 32 -3.80 -2.38 -11.48
C ALA A 32 -4.87 -2.13 -12.55
N SER A 33 -4.62 -1.25 -13.52
CA SER A 33 -5.61 -0.84 -14.51
C SER A 33 -6.13 -1.97 -15.42
N PRO A 34 -5.33 -2.97 -15.87
CA PRO A 34 -5.86 -4.06 -16.68
C PRO A 34 -6.83 -4.93 -15.89
N LEU A 35 -6.53 -5.20 -14.61
CA LEU A 35 -7.42 -5.96 -13.72
C LEU A 35 -8.73 -5.20 -13.46
N ALA A 36 -8.67 -3.88 -13.32
CA ALA A 36 -9.86 -3.06 -13.13
C ALA A 36 -10.73 -3.04 -14.39
N ALA A 37 -10.11 -2.98 -15.57
CA ALA A 37 -10.79 -3.06 -16.85
C ALA A 37 -11.45 -4.43 -17.05
N GLU A 38 -10.77 -5.52 -16.71
CA GLU A 38 -11.33 -6.88 -16.76
C GLU A 38 -12.53 -7.03 -15.83
N ALA A 39 -12.44 -6.55 -14.58
CA ALA A 39 -13.55 -6.56 -13.64
C ALA A 39 -14.76 -5.76 -14.16
N ALA A 40 -14.52 -4.62 -14.81
CA ALA A 40 -15.58 -3.83 -15.45
C ALA A 40 -16.23 -4.58 -16.63
N ALA A 41 -15.42 -5.23 -17.46
CA ALA A 41 -15.89 -5.99 -18.63
C ALA A 41 -16.70 -7.22 -18.23
N LEU A 42 -16.38 -7.85 -17.09
CA LEU A 42 -17.09 -9.01 -16.56
C LEU A 42 -18.42 -8.65 -15.89
N ALA A 43 -18.59 -7.42 -15.41
CA ALA A 43 -19.73 -6.97 -14.63
C ALA A 43 -21.14 -7.27 -15.23
N PRO A 44 -21.37 -7.18 -16.56
CA PRO A 44 -22.68 -7.51 -17.13
C PRO A 44 -23.08 -8.98 -16.96
N LEU A 45 -22.10 -9.88 -16.93
CA LEU A 45 -22.30 -11.32 -16.73
C LEU A 45 -22.25 -11.70 -15.24
N PHE A 46 -21.45 -10.98 -14.47
CA PHE A 46 -21.25 -11.22 -13.05
C PHE A 46 -21.14 -9.88 -12.29
N PRO A 47 -22.28 -9.29 -11.88
CA PRO A 47 -22.31 -7.99 -11.21
C PRO A 47 -21.39 -7.84 -9.98
N PRO A 48 -21.15 -8.90 -9.15
CA PRO A 48 -20.21 -8.81 -8.04
C PRO A 48 -18.80 -8.39 -8.44
N ALA A 49 -18.38 -8.59 -9.70
CA ALA A 49 -17.05 -8.20 -10.19
C ALA A 49 -16.75 -6.71 -9.97
N LEU A 50 -17.76 -5.82 -10.00
CA LEU A 50 -17.56 -4.38 -9.76
C LEU A 50 -17.00 -4.07 -8.37
N TYR A 51 -17.26 -4.93 -7.39
CA TYR A 51 -16.77 -4.75 -6.02
C TYR A 51 -15.27 -5.08 -5.87
N LEU A 52 -14.59 -5.51 -6.94
CA LEU A 52 -13.13 -5.56 -7.01
C LEU A 52 -12.51 -4.16 -7.23
N MET A 53 -13.21 -3.24 -7.88
CA MET A 53 -12.68 -1.92 -8.22
C MET A 53 -12.16 -1.13 -7.01
N PRO A 54 -12.86 -1.08 -5.86
CA PRO A 54 -12.36 -0.38 -4.67
C PRO A 54 -11.04 -0.96 -4.16
N ALA A 55 -10.91 -2.29 -4.16
CA ALA A 55 -9.68 -2.96 -3.76
C ALA A 55 -8.53 -2.62 -4.71
N LEU A 56 -8.77 -2.72 -6.02
CA LEU A 56 -7.77 -2.41 -7.05
C LEU A 56 -7.34 -0.93 -7.04
N ALA A 57 -8.28 -0.01 -6.85
CA ALA A 57 -8.00 1.41 -6.72
C ALA A 57 -7.25 1.76 -5.42
N SER A 58 -7.39 0.96 -4.37
CA SER A 58 -6.65 1.17 -3.12
C SER A 58 -5.16 0.80 -3.21
N ILE A 59 -4.79 -0.13 -4.10
CA ILE A 59 -3.40 -0.59 -4.30
C ILE A 59 -2.43 0.57 -4.54
N PRO A 60 -2.62 1.44 -5.55
CA PRO A 60 -1.70 2.55 -5.80
C PRO A 60 -1.67 3.59 -4.68
N LEU A 61 -2.70 3.66 -3.85
CA LEU A 61 -2.80 4.61 -2.74
C LEU A 61 -2.05 4.12 -1.49
N VAL A 62 -2.01 2.81 -1.26
CA VAL A 62 -1.50 2.23 -0.01
C VAL A 62 -0.16 1.53 -0.19
N ILE A 63 -0.06 0.61 -1.15
CA ILE A 63 1.06 -0.35 -1.23
C ILE A 63 2.43 0.34 -1.36
N PRO A 64 2.62 1.37 -2.22
CA PRO A 64 3.91 2.04 -2.35
C PRO A 64 4.47 2.58 -1.04
N ALA A 65 3.67 3.33 -0.28
CA ALA A 65 4.12 3.95 0.97
C ALA A 65 4.14 2.93 2.12
N ALA A 66 3.13 2.07 2.23
CA ALA A 66 3.03 1.09 3.31
C ALA A 66 4.17 0.06 3.26
N SER A 67 4.56 -0.40 2.07
CA SER A 67 5.68 -1.35 1.91
C SER A 67 7.01 -0.77 2.40
N TRP A 68 7.27 0.52 2.17
CA TRP A 68 8.46 1.20 2.66
C TRP A 68 8.47 1.34 4.18
N LEU A 69 7.35 1.78 4.75
CA LEU A 69 7.20 1.93 6.20
C LEU A 69 7.33 0.57 6.91
N ALA A 70 6.74 -0.48 6.35
CA ALA A 70 6.83 -1.84 6.86
C ALA A 70 8.26 -2.40 6.76
N ALA A 71 8.98 -2.14 5.66
CA ALA A 71 10.37 -2.56 5.50
C ALA A 71 11.29 -1.84 6.51
N ALA A 72 11.10 -0.53 6.71
CA ALA A 72 11.86 0.23 7.71
C ALA A 72 11.59 -0.27 9.15
N TYR A 73 10.34 -0.60 9.47
CA TYR A 73 9.97 -1.14 10.78
C TYR A 73 10.50 -2.56 11.03
N SER A 74 10.43 -3.42 10.02
CA SER A 74 10.87 -4.83 10.11
C SER A 74 12.39 -4.97 10.15
N GLY A 75 13.13 -3.91 9.83
CA GLY A 75 14.59 -3.96 9.69
C GLY A 75 15.01 -4.83 8.52
N LEU A 76 14.12 -5.07 7.55
CA LEU A 76 14.49 -5.73 6.30
C LEU A 76 15.32 -4.76 5.45
N PRO A 77 16.41 -5.23 4.82
CA PRO A 77 17.21 -4.39 3.94
C PRO A 77 16.34 -3.88 2.79
N GLN A 78 16.20 -2.55 2.69
CA GLN A 78 15.68 -1.93 1.48
C GLN A 78 16.78 -1.98 0.41
N MET A 79 16.40 -2.14 -0.87
CA MET A 79 17.35 -2.17 -1.99
C MET A 79 18.35 -1.00 -1.87
N ARG A 80 19.62 -1.34 -1.64
CA ARG A 80 20.76 -0.42 -1.56
C ARG A 80 21.52 -0.42 -2.89
N GLU A 81 22.28 0.66 -3.10
CA GLU A 81 23.23 0.80 -4.20
C GLU A 81 24.18 -0.42 -4.26
N LEU A 82 24.52 -0.83 -5.48
CA LEU A 82 25.56 -1.82 -5.73
C LEU A 82 26.84 -1.37 -5.03
N ASN A 83 27.51 -2.27 -4.29
CA ASN A 83 28.82 -2.10 -3.63
C ASN A 83 28.85 -1.68 -2.15
N LEU A 84 27.73 -1.63 -1.43
CA LEU A 84 27.75 -1.48 0.04
C LEU A 84 27.76 -2.85 0.76
N PRO A 85 28.60 -3.06 1.79
CA PRO A 85 28.61 -4.31 2.55
C PRO A 85 27.24 -4.59 3.19
N GLN A 86 26.74 -5.81 2.97
CA GLN A 86 25.42 -6.23 3.45
C GLN A 86 25.48 -6.56 4.94
N SER A 87 24.59 -5.95 5.72
CA SER A 87 24.24 -6.50 7.03
C SER A 87 23.45 -7.79 6.79
N PRO A 88 23.75 -8.90 7.48
CA PRO A 88 23.02 -10.15 7.29
C PRO A 88 21.53 -9.92 7.61
N PRO A 89 20.60 -10.50 6.83
CA PRO A 89 19.18 -10.37 7.08
C PRO A 89 18.86 -10.89 8.48
N ARG A 90 18.40 -10.01 9.36
CA ARG A 90 17.97 -10.38 10.71
C ARG A 90 16.49 -10.74 10.66
N MET A 91 16.21 -12.03 10.56
CA MET A 91 14.85 -12.55 10.77
C MET A 91 14.48 -12.31 12.24
N SER A 92 13.56 -11.39 12.48
CA SER A 92 13.02 -11.08 13.81
C SER A 92 11.51 -11.28 13.81
N LEU A 93 10.88 -11.33 14.98
CA LEU A 93 9.41 -11.37 15.04
C LEU A 93 8.77 -10.21 14.24
N ARG A 94 9.47 -9.06 14.16
CA ARG A 94 9.04 -7.88 13.39
C ARG A 94 9.07 -8.11 11.88
N SER A 95 9.92 -9.00 11.36
CA SER A 95 9.93 -9.32 9.92
C SER A 95 8.73 -10.17 9.50
N TYR A 96 8.11 -10.92 10.43
CA TYR A 96 6.87 -11.65 10.16
C TYR A 96 5.62 -10.76 10.18
N LEU A 97 5.67 -9.60 10.86
CA LEU A 97 4.53 -8.68 10.89
C LEU A 97 4.23 -8.06 9.53
N ALA A 98 5.24 -7.75 8.72
CA ALA A 98 5.05 -7.14 7.39
C ALA A 98 4.19 -7.99 6.44
N PRO A 99 4.47 -9.29 6.20
CA PRO A 99 3.62 -10.12 5.34
C PRO A 99 2.24 -10.37 5.96
N VAL A 100 2.13 -10.47 7.30
CA VAL A 100 0.84 -10.63 7.98
C VAL A 100 -0.04 -9.39 7.77
N LEU A 101 0.51 -8.19 7.94
CA LEU A 101 -0.21 -6.94 7.69
C LEU A 101 -0.60 -6.78 6.22
N MET A 102 0.26 -7.22 5.30
CA MET A 102 -0.05 -7.21 3.86
C MET A 102 -1.21 -8.17 3.53
N MET A 103 -1.21 -9.37 4.10
CA MET A 103 -2.32 -10.32 3.95
C MET A 103 -3.62 -9.76 4.54
N ALA A 104 -3.56 -9.20 5.76
CA ALA A 104 -4.70 -8.58 6.41
C ALA A 104 -5.27 -7.42 5.58
N TYR A 105 -4.41 -6.58 5.00
CA TYR A 105 -4.83 -5.51 4.09
C TYR A 105 -5.56 -6.05 2.86
N TYR A 106 -5.05 -7.09 2.19
CA TYR A 106 -5.74 -7.65 1.04
C TYR A 106 -7.09 -8.28 1.41
N LEU A 107 -7.15 -9.04 2.50
CA LEU A 107 -8.42 -9.58 3.00
C LEU A 107 -9.43 -8.47 3.32
N PHE A 108 -8.96 -7.38 3.94
CA PHE A 108 -9.77 -6.20 4.23
C PHE A 108 -10.24 -5.48 2.95
N ALA A 109 -9.35 -5.27 1.99
CA ALA A 109 -9.64 -4.53 0.77
C ALA A 109 -10.59 -5.30 -0.16
N PHE A 110 -10.44 -6.61 -0.26
CA PHE A 110 -11.26 -7.49 -1.11
C PHE A 110 -12.55 -8.00 -0.41
N SER A 111 -12.77 -7.68 0.87
CA SER A 111 -13.99 -8.11 1.57
C SER A 111 -15.31 -7.68 0.90
N PRO A 112 -15.44 -6.49 0.28
CA PRO A 112 -16.66 -6.12 -0.42
C PRO A 112 -17.00 -7.06 -1.57
N TYR A 113 -15.97 -7.53 -2.28
CA TYR A 113 -16.15 -8.52 -3.34
C TYR A 113 -16.69 -9.83 -2.79
N TYR A 114 -16.10 -10.36 -1.71
CA TYR A 114 -16.61 -11.59 -1.09
C TYR A 114 -18.04 -11.44 -0.58
N MET A 115 -18.39 -10.30 0.00
CA MET A 115 -19.76 -9.98 0.43
C MET A 115 -20.73 -9.95 -0.76
N ALA A 116 -20.34 -9.31 -1.87
CA ALA A 116 -21.15 -9.23 -3.08
C ALA A 116 -21.34 -10.61 -3.75
N VAL A 117 -20.29 -11.44 -3.77
CA VAL A 117 -20.37 -12.83 -4.25
C VAL A 117 -21.33 -13.63 -3.38
N ALA A 118 -21.21 -13.56 -2.05
CA ALA A 118 -22.13 -14.22 -1.13
C ALA A 118 -23.58 -13.73 -1.32
N ALA A 119 -23.78 -12.42 -1.51
CA ALA A 119 -25.08 -11.82 -1.75
C ALA A 119 -25.74 -12.33 -3.04
N PHE A 120 -24.94 -12.53 -4.10
CA PHE A 120 -25.38 -13.03 -5.38
C PHE A 120 -25.93 -14.47 -5.30
N TYR A 121 -25.34 -15.32 -4.45
CA TYR A 121 -25.74 -16.72 -4.33
C TYR A 121 -26.76 -17.00 -3.22
N ILE A 122 -26.73 -16.29 -2.08
CA ILE A 122 -27.49 -16.67 -0.87
C ILE A 122 -28.90 -16.07 -0.83
N GLY A 123 -29.21 -15.05 -1.62
CA GLY A 123 -30.57 -14.53 -1.85
C GLY A 123 -31.25 -13.83 -0.66
N ALA A 124 -31.48 -14.55 0.45
CA ALA A 124 -32.22 -14.09 1.63
C ALA A 124 -31.58 -12.88 2.34
N LEU A 125 -30.24 -12.79 2.36
CA LEU A 125 -29.47 -11.69 2.97
C LEU A 125 -28.87 -10.74 1.93
N SER A 126 -29.24 -10.88 0.64
CA SER A 126 -28.60 -10.20 -0.48
C SER A 126 -28.54 -8.67 -0.32
N ARG A 127 -29.66 -8.03 0.01
CA ARG A 127 -29.74 -6.55 0.15
C ARG A 127 -28.82 -6.02 1.24
N LEU A 128 -28.77 -6.69 2.39
CA LEU A 128 -27.91 -6.29 3.51
C LEU A 128 -26.43 -6.46 3.16
N LEU A 129 -26.07 -7.58 2.53
CA LEU A 129 -24.69 -7.83 2.10
C LEU A 129 -24.22 -6.84 1.03
N TYR A 130 -25.07 -6.50 0.05
CA TYR A 130 -24.74 -5.47 -0.94
C TYR A 130 -24.59 -4.08 -0.31
N ALA A 131 -25.47 -3.71 0.64
CA ALA A 131 -25.35 -2.44 1.36
C ALA A 131 -24.06 -2.38 2.20
N ALA A 132 -23.73 -3.48 2.90
CA ALA A 132 -22.48 -3.60 3.65
C ALA A 132 -21.26 -3.52 2.73
N ALA A 133 -21.28 -4.19 1.59
CA ALA A 133 -20.21 -4.15 0.60
C ALA A 133 -20.01 -2.72 0.05
N LEU A 134 -21.08 -1.97 -0.21
CA LEU A 134 -20.98 -0.57 -0.65
C LEU A 134 -20.38 0.33 0.43
N ALA A 135 -20.88 0.23 1.67
CA ALA A 135 -20.36 1.02 2.80
C ALA A 135 -18.88 0.71 3.05
N TRP A 136 -18.51 -0.57 3.03
CA TRP A 136 -17.13 -1.01 3.20
C TRP A 136 -16.22 -0.54 2.07
N SER A 137 -16.70 -0.60 0.82
CA SER A 137 -15.97 -0.07 -0.35
C SER A 137 -15.66 1.41 -0.19
N ALA A 138 -16.66 2.20 0.19
CA ALA A 138 -16.51 3.64 0.41
C ALA A 138 -15.53 3.93 1.56
N ALA A 139 -15.67 3.25 2.69
CA ALA A 139 -14.79 3.42 3.84
C ALA A 139 -13.34 3.03 3.52
N SER A 140 -13.14 1.88 2.87
CA SER A 140 -11.82 1.38 2.48
C SER A 140 -11.10 2.34 1.52
N LEU A 141 -11.82 2.85 0.51
CA LEU A 141 -11.28 3.85 -0.41
C LEU A 141 -10.97 5.17 0.27
N ALA A 142 -11.87 5.67 1.13
CA ALA A 142 -11.66 6.91 1.86
C ALA A 142 -10.43 6.83 2.78
N LEU A 143 -10.26 5.72 3.51
CA LEU A 143 -9.09 5.48 4.34
C LEU A 143 -7.81 5.36 3.52
N SER A 144 -7.87 4.69 2.37
CA SER A 144 -6.73 4.55 1.45
C SER A 144 -6.30 5.90 0.88
N ALA A 145 -7.27 6.73 0.47
CA ALA A 145 -7.02 8.08 -0.01
C ALA A 145 -6.48 8.99 1.10
N LEU A 146 -7.01 8.89 2.31
CA LEU A 146 -6.52 9.63 3.48
C LEU A 146 -5.08 9.23 3.82
N PHE A 147 -4.76 7.93 3.79
CA PHE A 147 -3.40 7.43 3.98
C PHE A 147 -2.44 7.97 2.92
N PHE A 148 -2.83 7.91 1.65
CA PHE A 148 -2.04 8.47 0.55
C PHE A 148 -1.82 9.97 0.72
N TYR A 149 -2.88 10.72 1.04
CA TYR A 149 -2.79 12.15 1.32
C TYR A 149 -1.83 12.44 2.48
N ALA A 150 -1.98 11.75 3.60
CA ALA A 150 -1.15 11.92 4.78
C ALA A 150 0.34 11.66 4.48
N THR A 151 0.64 10.57 3.78
CA THR A 151 2.01 10.11 3.48
C THR A 151 2.66 10.79 2.28
N THR A 152 1.88 11.38 1.36
CA THR A 152 2.43 11.88 0.08
C THR A 152 2.16 13.35 -0.17
N LEU A 153 1.01 13.90 0.22
CA LEU A 153 0.61 15.26 -0.18
C LEU A 153 0.61 16.25 0.99
N SER A 154 0.23 15.80 2.18
CA SER A 154 0.04 16.64 3.36
C SER A 154 1.35 17.16 3.95
N ARG A 155 1.25 18.09 4.91
CA ARG A 155 2.39 18.57 5.72
C ARG A 155 2.93 17.50 6.66
N TRP A 156 2.09 16.55 7.10
CA TRP A 156 2.48 15.44 7.99
C TRP A 156 3.48 14.48 7.36
N ARG A 157 3.54 14.46 6.02
CA ARG A 157 4.50 13.72 5.23
C ARG A 157 5.92 13.83 5.79
N ARG A 158 6.36 15.04 6.14
CA ARG A 158 7.70 15.30 6.66
C ARG A 158 7.99 14.48 7.91
N ALA A 159 7.05 14.45 8.86
CA ALA A 159 7.22 13.70 10.09
C ALA A 159 7.32 12.19 9.82
N VAL A 160 6.48 11.67 8.93
CA VAL A 160 6.46 10.25 8.55
C VAL A 160 7.79 9.84 7.90
N TRP A 161 8.27 10.59 6.92
CA TRP A 161 9.51 10.23 6.22
C TRP A 161 10.77 10.54 7.03
N SER A 162 10.78 11.58 7.86
CA SER A 162 11.87 11.80 8.83
C SER A 162 11.99 10.63 9.80
N TRP A 163 10.87 10.11 10.31
CA TRP A 163 10.87 8.90 11.13
C TRP A 163 11.43 7.69 10.38
N LEU A 164 11.04 7.50 9.11
CA LEU A 164 11.56 6.40 8.29
C LEU A 164 13.07 6.52 8.10
N VAL A 165 13.58 7.71 7.78
CA VAL A 165 15.03 7.95 7.63
C VAL A 165 15.76 7.64 8.93
N ASN A 166 15.25 8.10 10.08
CA ASN A 166 15.84 7.81 11.39
C ASN A 166 15.87 6.31 11.69
N ARG A 167 14.79 5.58 11.36
CA ARG A 167 14.75 4.11 11.53
C ARG A 167 15.72 3.38 10.62
N LEU A 168 15.86 3.84 9.37
CA LEU A 168 16.84 3.26 8.46
C LEU A 168 18.27 3.53 8.94
N LEU A 169 18.56 4.71 9.51
CA LEU A 169 19.84 5.02 10.15
C LEU A 169 20.12 4.09 11.35
N GLU A 170 19.16 3.94 12.26
CA GLU A 170 19.27 3.04 13.42
C GLU A 170 19.55 1.58 13.01
N ASN A 171 18.96 1.16 11.90
CA ASN A 171 19.15 -0.19 11.36
C ASN A 171 20.44 -0.35 10.54
N GLY A 172 21.25 0.70 10.37
CA GLY A 172 22.48 0.68 9.58
C GLY A 172 22.25 0.68 8.06
N TYR A 173 21.04 1.03 7.61
CA TYR A 173 20.63 1.10 6.19
C TYR A 173 20.84 2.47 5.54
N VAL A 174 21.18 3.50 6.32
CA VAL A 174 21.62 4.82 5.84
C VAL A 174 22.83 5.27 6.62
#